data_AF-A0A6P6P9G3-F1
#
_entry.id   AF-A0A6P6P9G3-F1
#
_cell.length_a   1.000
_cell.length_b   1.000
_cell.length_c   1.000
_cell.angle_alpha   90.00
_cell.angle_beta   90.00
_cell.angle_gamma   90.00
#
_symmetry.space_group_name_H-M   'P 1'
#
loop_
_entity.id
_entity.type
_entity.pdbx_description
1 polymer ?
#
loop_
_entity_poly.entity_id
_entity_poly.type
_entity_poly.pdbx_seq_one_letter_code
_entity_poly.pdbx_strand_id
1 'polypeptide(L)'
;MFSIDHILVNIAAWGTVSQSTSLNNLNGIYALDGKNYTCAHTLTQSDPWWMLDLLKTYSVNRVTITNRFDCCNTRINGSEIRIGNNSSDFFSNPVCAVVSTIPAGATYSYSCDGMEGRYVTVNIPGDSKILTLCEVGVYVIFQDNLSAGRNVTQSSTYGLWSAEHAIDFNPGLTKSWSACSSTKVQTNPWWRVDLSSVYRVSSVVITNRLDCCPERINGAEIRIGNSLENNGNNNPICAVISSIPAGVSSTYICNDMEGRYMNLSIPGDSRILTLCEVEVYGEGPLLKKTLVKIKLKSSSTLSEPEMRAQLLSQLQSVLEERGFSDVTLKWSQPPEMEVKRKEAAPAQSARRKR
;
A
#
# COMPACT_ATOMS: atom_id res chain seq x y z
N MET A 1 -15.78 2.62 -10.01
CA MET A 1 -14.69 1.65 -10.25
C MET A 1 -13.53 2.17 -9.45
N PHE A 2 -13.38 1.70 -8.20
CA PHE A 2 -12.24 2.10 -7.38
C PHE A 2 -11.06 1.25 -7.86
N SER A 3 -10.14 1.86 -8.59
CA SER A 3 -8.86 1.24 -8.88
C SER A 3 -8.12 1.17 -7.56
N ILE A 4 -7.75 -0.02 -7.11
CA ILE A 4 -6.76 -0.15 -6.05
C ILE A 4 -5.46 0.32 -6.70
N ASP A 5 -5.02 1.53 -6.36
CA ASP A 5 -3.81 2.10 -6.91
C ASP A 5 -2.65 1.17 -6.60
N HIS A 6 -1.89 0.79 -7.63
CA HIS A 6 -0.67 0.03 -7.47
C HIS A 6 0.37 0.98 -6.86
N ILE A 7 0.63 0.85 -5.57
CA ILE A 7 1.54 1.76 -4.88
C ILE A 7 2.96 1.28 -5.16
N LEU A 8 3.67 2.06 -5.97
CA LEU A 8 5.08 1.87 -6.26
C LEU A 8 5.90 2.55 -5.15
N VAL A 9 6.63 1.76 -4.35
CA VAL A 9 7.38 2.25 -3.20
C VAL A 9 8.87 2.04 -3.40
N ASN A 10 9.69 3.07 -3.19
CA ASN A 10 11.14 2.92 -3.13
C ASN A 10 11.55 2.38 -1.75
N ILE A 11 12.01 1.13 -1.72
CA ILE A 11 12.32 0.40 -0.48
C ILE A 11 13.81 0.38 -0.17
N ALA A 12 14.64 1.00 -1.00
CA ALA A 12 16.09 0.87 -0.90
C ALA A 12 16.62 1.38 0.46
N ALA A 13 16.05 2.47 0.97
CA ALA A 13 16.41 3.06 2.26
C ALA A 13 16.04 2.19 3.49
N TRP A 14 15.25 1.12 3.31
CA TRP A 14 14.91 0.18 4.38
C TRP A 14 15.94 -0.92 4.56
N GLY A 15 16.88 -1.06 3.63
CA GLY A 15 17.91 -2.09 3.67
C GLY A 15 19.22 -1.62 4.28
N THR A 16 20.18 -2.54 4.28
CA THR A 16 21.57 -2.27 4.67
C THR A 16 22.50 -2.52 3.49
N VAL A 17 23.60 -1.78 3.43
CA VAL A 17 24.49 -1.80 2.27
C VAL A 17 25.87 -2.30 2.65
N SER A 18 26.43 -3.10 1.75
CA SER A 18 27.85 -3.43 1.72
C SER A 18 28.41 -3.21 0.31
N GLN A 19 29.72 -3.03 0.21
CA GLN A 19 30.40 -2.98 -1.08
C GLN A 19 31.77 -3.66 -0.97
N SER A 20 32.26 -4.16 -2.10
CA SER A 20 33.53 -4.88 -2.21
C SER A 20 34.73 -4.16 -1.59
N THR A 21 34.94 -2.88 -1.92
CA THR A 21 35.98 -2.02 -1.34
C THR A 21 35.49 -0.56 -1.31
N SER A 22 36.12 0.30 -0.49
CA SER A 22 35.80 1.73 -0.42
C SER A 22 37.02 2.59 -0.70
N LEU A 23 36.89 3.60 -1.59
CA LEU A 23 37.90 4.62 -1.79
C LEU A 23 37.72 5.77 -0.78
N ASN A 24 38.71 6.07 0.05
CA ASN A 24 38.73 7.26 0.94
C ASN A 24 37.43 7.50 1.73
N ASN A 25 36.85 6.45 2.31
CA ASN A 25 35.57 6.46 3.05
C ASN A 25 34.30 6.72 2.21
N LEU A 26 34.38 6.72 0.87
CA LEU A 26 33.21 6.73 -0.04
C LEU A 26 32.48 5.38 0.00
N ASN A 27 31.81 5.13 1.11
CA ASN A 27 31.13 3.89 1.43
C ASN A 27 29.83 3.71 0.66
N GLY A 28 29.36 2.47 0.60
CA GLY A 28 28.16 2.10 -0.16
C GLY A 28 26.90 2.87 0.24
N ILE A 29 26.83 3.37 1.47
CA ILE A 29 25.66 4.13 1.98
C ILE A 29 25.39 5.42 1.20
N TYR A 30 26.40 6.00 0.56
CA TYR A 30 26.22 7.20 -0.27
C TYR A 30 25.41 6.95 -1.54
N ALA A 31 25.13 5.69 -1.87
CA ALA A 31 24.20 5.37 -2.94
C ALA A 31 22.73 5.31 -2.46
N LEU A 32 22.44 5.54 -1.17
CA LEU A 32 21.09 5.48 -0.59
C LEU A 32 20.76 6.68 0.31
N ASP A 33 21.56 7.75 0.28
CA ASP A 33 21.37 8.88 1.17
C ASP A 33 20.40 9.95 0.63
N GLY A 34 19.76 9.67 -0.52
CA GLY A 34 18.75 10.52 -1.14
C GLY A 34 19.34 11.75 -1.83
N LYS A 35 20.62 11.69 -2.22
CA LYS A 35 21.38 12.79 -2.79
C LYS A 35 22.12 12.33 -4.05
N ASN A 36 21.74 12.90 -5.18
CA ASN A 36 22.35 12.58 -6.48
C ASN A 36 23.80 13.12 -6.70
N TYR A 37 24.39 13.77 -5.70
CA TYR A 37 25.73 14.37 -5.77
C TYR A 37 26.74 13.75 -4.79
N THR A 38 26.30 12.86 -3.91
CA THR A 38 27.15 11.97 -3.12
C THR A 38 27.18 10.61 -3.79
N CYS A 39 28.32 9.93 -3.77
CA CYS A 39 28.44 8.65 -4.48
C CYS A 39 29.26 7.64 -3.70
N ALA A 40 28.80 6.39 -3.71
CA ALA A 40 29.59 5.22 -3.34
C ALA A 40 30.68 5.00 -4.40
N HIS A 41 31.90 4.64 -3.99
CA HIS A 41 33.01 4.47 -4.91
C HIS A 41 33.97 3.37 -4.45
N THR A 42 34.21 2.38 -5.30
CA THR A 42 35.15 1.29 -5.01
C THR A 42 36.59 1.66 -5.37
N LEU A 43 37.56 0.88 -4.88
CA LEU A 43 38.90 0.86 -5.47
C LEU A 43 38.86 0.20 -6.85
N THR A 44 39.94 0.36 -7.61
CA THR A 44 40.18 -0.43 -8.82
C THR A 44 40.45 -1.89 -8.43
N GLN A 45 39.62 -2.80 -8.92
CA GLN A 45 39.72 -4.23 -8.63
C GLN A 45 39.04 -5.06 -9.72
N SER A 46 39.12 -6.38 -9.64
CA SER A 46 38.30 -7.29 -10.46
C SER A 46 36.90 -7.38 -9.86
N ASP A 47 35.88 -7.37 -10.73
CA ASP A 47 34.47 -7.59 -10.37
C ASP A 47 33.96 -6.76 -9.16
N PRO A 48 34.18 -5.43 -9.10
CA PRO A 48 33.67 -4.59 -8.03
C PRO A 48 32.15 -4.66 -7.98
N TRP A 49 31.63 -4.77 -6.75
CA TRP A 49 30.21 -4.86 -6.48
C TRP A 49 29.78 -3.94 -5.34
N TRP A 50 28.51 -3.57 -5.38
CA TRP A 50 27.72 -2.93 -4.35
C TRP A 50 26.47 -3.78 -4.12
N MET A 51 26.12 -4.07 -2.86
CA MET A 51 25.02 -4.96 -2.51
C MET A 51 24.13 -4.32 -1.44
N LEU A 52 22.84 -4.31 -1.73
CA LEU A 52 21.79 -3.96 -0.80
C LEU A 52 21.11 -5.23 -0.29
N ASP A 53 21.11 -5.41 1.02
CA ASP A 53 20.28 -6.36 1.74
C ASP A 53 18.97 -5.69 2.15
N LEU A 54 17.86 -6.09 1.52
CA LEU A 54 16.50 -5.61 1.81
C LEU A 54 15.90 -6.23 3.11
N LEU A 55 16.67 -7.07 3.80
CA LEU A 55 16.35 -7.74 5.07
C LEU A 55 15.23 -8.79 5.00
N LYS A 56 14.31 -8.67 4.03
CA LYS A 56 13.39 -9.72 3.60
C LYS A 56 13.33 -9.84 2.08
N THR A 57 12.70 -10.90 1.59
CA THR A 57 12.49 -11.10 0.15
C THR A 57 11.35 -10.21 -0.32
N TYR A 58 11.54 -9.54 -1.46
CA TYR A 58 10.52 -8.74 -2.13
C TYR A 58 10.43 -9.11 -3.61
N SER A 59 9.26 -8.90 -4.21
CA SER A 59 9.10 -8.86 -5.66
C SER A 59 9.47 -7.47 -6.19
N VAL A 60 10.64 -7.35 -6.82
CA VAL A 60 11.20 -6.08 -7.29
C VAL A 60 10.64 -5.75 -8.67
N ASN A 61 9.92 -4.63 -8.77
CA ASN A 61 9.37 -4.14 -10.03
C ASN A 61 10.45 -3.51 -10.92
N ARG A 62 11.29 -2.64 -10.35
CA ARG A 62 12.36 -1.94 -11.07
C ARG A 62 13.47 -1.47 -10.16
N VAL A 63 14.64 -1.25 -10.74
CA VAL A 63 15.79 -0.60 -10.08
C VAL A 63 16.13 0.69 -10.84
N THR A 64 16.39 1.77 -10.13
CA THR A 64 16.94 3.00 -10.71
C THR A 64 18.39 3.18 -10.30
N ILE A 65 19.20 3.72 -11.20
CA ILE A 65 20.61 4.03 -10.92
C ILE A 65 20.90 5.45 -11.38
N THR A 66 21.45 6.25 -10.47
CA THR A 66 22.01 7.57 -10.77
C THR A 66 23.52 7.47 -10.92
N ASN A 67 24.02 7.85 -12.09
CA ASN A 67 25.43 7.79 -12.41
C ASN A 67 26.18 9.04 -11.92
N ARG A 68 27.51 8.92 -11.84
CA ARG A 68 28.44 9.99 -11.51
C ARG A 68 28.27 11.21 -12.43
N PHE A 69 28.27 12.41 -11.84
CA PHE A 69 27.92 13.66 -12.55
C PHE A 69 29.11 14.48 -13.05
N ASP A 70 30.29 14.37 -12.45
CA ASP A 70 31.46 15.22 -12.69
C ASP A 70 32.41 14.68 -13.78
N CYS A 71 32.73 13.39 -13.76
CA CYS A 71 33.57 12.74 -14.77
C CYS A 71 33.24 11.26 -14.91
N CYS A 72 33.89 10.62 -15.89
CA CYS A 72 34.12 9.18 -15.82
C CYS A 72 32.82 8.33 -15.85
N ASN A 73 31.74 8.90 -16.37
CA ASN A 73 30.40 8.30 -16.42
C ASN A 73 30.39 6.96 -17.19
N THR A 74 31.29 6.79 -18.17
CA THR A 74 31.41 5.55 -18.95
C THR A 74 31.90 4.35 -18.15
N ARG A 75 32.40 4.54 -16.92
CA ARG A 75 32.85 3.43 -16.06
C ARG A 75 31.73 2.46 -15.71
N ILE A 76 30.49 2.93 -15.65
CA ILE A 76 29.33 2.09 -15.30
C ILE A 76 28.90 1.15 -16.43
N ASN A 77 29.39 1.37 -17.65
CA ASN A 77 28.98 0.61 -18.82
C ASN A 77 29.36 -0.87 -18.67
N GLY A 78 28.40 -1.75 -18.93
CA GLY A 78 28.52 -3.19 -18.75
C GLY A 78 28.26 -3.66 -17.31
N SER A 79 27.81 -2.79 -16.40
CA SER A 79 27.40 -3.24 -15.07
C SER A 79 26.13 -4.09 -15.14
N GLU A 80 26.03 -5.06 -14.26
CA GLU A 80 24.88 -5.96 -14.13
C GLU A 80 24.13 -5.62 -12.85
N ILE A 81 22.80 -5.56 -12.95
CA ILE A 81 21.88 -5.50 -11.81
C ILE A 81 21.37 -6.91 -11.57
N ARG A 82 21.65 -7.47 -10.40
CA ARG A 82 21.27 -8.84 -10.02
C ARG A 82 20.36 -8.83 -8.81
N ILE A 83 19.34 -9.69 -8.83
CA ILE A 83 18.34 -9.77 -7.76
C ILE A 83 18.18 -11.23 -7.36
N GLY A 84 18.28 -11.55 -6.07
CA GLY A 84 18.04 -12.90 -5.59
C GLY A 84 18.28 -13.07 -4.10
N ASN A 85 18.46 -14.32 -3.68
CA ASN A 85 18.53 -14.70 -2.26
C ASN A 85 19.90 -15.25 -1.83
N ASN A 86 20.88 -15.31 -2.74
CA ASN A 86 22.24 -15.74 -2.41
C ASN A 86 23.17 -14.53 -2.22
N SER A 87 23.58 -14.27 -0.97
CA SER A 87 24.53 -13.20 -0.65
C SER A 87 26.00 -13.62 -0.77
N SER A 88 26.30 -14.92 -0.67
CA SER A 88 27.68 -15.41 -0.68
C SER A 88 28.23 -15.57 -2.09
N ASP A 89 27.38 -16.00 -3.02
CA ASP A 89 27.68 -16.08 -4.45
C ASP A 89 26.60 -15.31 -5.22
N PHE A 90 26.73 -13.98 -5.28
CA PHE A 90 25.75 -13.14 -5.94
C PHE A 90 25.70 -13.35 -7.46
N PHE A 91 26.74 -13.94 -8.07
CA PHE A 91 26.74 -14.27 -9.50
C PHE A 91 25.75 -15.37 -9.85
N SER A 92 25.37 -16.21 -8.88
CA SER A 92 24.28 -17.18 -9.03
C SER A 92 22.89 -16.55 -9.08
N ASN A 93 22.71 -15.31 -8.60
CA ASN A 93 21.44 -14.61 -8.68
C ASN A 93 21.18 -14.15 -10.14
N PRO A 94 19.92 -14.21 -10.62
CA PRO A 94 19.56 -13.78 -11.97
C PRO A 94 19.86 -12.30 -12.22
N VAL A 95 20.22 -11.99 -13.47
CA VAL A 95 20.43 -10.62 -13.95
C VAL A 95 19.08 -10.01 -14.29
N CYS A 96 18.70 -8.95 -13.58
CA CYS A 96 17.56 -8.10 -13.93
C CYS A 96 17.86 -7.29 -15.19
N ALA A 97 19.02 -6.60 -15.24
CA ALA A 97 19.39 -5.77 -16.37
C ALA A 97 20.90 -5.60 -16.50
N VAL A 98 21.34 -5.29 -17.71
CA VAL A 98 22.72 -4.85 -18.00
C VAL A 98 22.69 -3.38 -18.38
N VAL A 99 23.50 -2.57 -17.71
CA VAL A 99 23.63 -1.14 -17.95
C VAL A 99 24.50 -0.92 -19.17
N SER A 100 23.90 -0.49 -20.27
CA SER A 100 24.64 -0.15 -21.49
C SER A 100 25.38 1.19 -21.36
N THR A 101 24.64 2.24 -20.96
CA THR A 101 25.15 3.58 -20.68
C THR A 101 24.18 4.34 -19.80
N ILE A 102 24.72 5.20 -18.93
CA ILE A 102 23.95 6.22 -18.23
C ILE A 102 24.75 7.53 -18.36
N PRO A 103 24.20 8.60 -18.97
CA PRO A 103 24.89 9.88 -19.05
C PRO A 103 25.29 10.42 -17.67
N ALA A 104 26.26 11.34 -17.64
CA ALA A 104 26.73 11.92 -16.39
C ALA A 104 25.58 12.57 -15.60
N GLY A 105 25.41 12.16 -14.33
CA GLY A 105 24.39 12.69 -13.42
C GLY A 105 22.95 12.29 -13.73
N ALA A 106 22.73 11.48 -14.78
CA ALA A 106 21.40 11.02 -15.15
C ALA A 106 20.97 9.83 -14.28
N THR A 107 19.66 9.67 -14.11
CA THR A 107 19.03 8.52 -13.47
C THR A 107 18.29 7.69 -14.51
N TYR A 108 18.65 6.42 -14.66
CA TYR A 108 17.96 5.49 -15.55
C TYR A 108 17.19 4.46 -14.74
N SER A 109 16.10 3.94 -15.32
CA SER A 109 15.19 2.97 -14.71
C SER A 109 15.24 1.66 -15.48
N TYR A 110 15.39 0.55 -14.77
CA TYR A 110 15.51 -0.80 -15.31
C TYR A 110 14.36 -1.66 -14.77
N SER A 111 13.49 -2.17 -15.64
CA SER A 111 12.43 -3.10 -15.24
C SER A 111 13.05 -4.43 -14.82
N CYS A 112 12.58 -4.98 -13.70
CA CYS A 112 12.96 -6.30 -13.21
C CYS A 112 11.77 -7.27 -13.18
N ASP A 113 10.62 -6.87 -13.75
CA ASP A 113 9.45 -7.71 -13.99
C ASP A 113 8.98 -8.55 -12.78
N GLY A 114 9.14 -8.01 -11.57
CA GLY A 114 8.72 -8.65 -10.34
C GLY A 114 9.69 -9.73 -9.82
N MET A 115 10.96 -9.70 -10.22
CA MET A 115 12.00 -10.63 -9.72
C MET A 115 12.01 -10.68 -8.18
N GLU A 116 11.94 -11.89 -7.64
CA GLU A 116 11.98 -12.12 -6.20
C GLU A 116 13.41 -12.17 -5.67
N GLY A 117 13.72 -11.35 -4.67
CA GLY A 117 15.01 -11.39 -4.00
C GLY A 117 15.07 -10.54 -2.76
N ARG A 118 15.93 -10.94 -1.83
CA ARG A 118 16.36 -10.16 -0.67
C ARG A 118 17.56 -9.26 -0.99
N TYR A 119 18.42 -9.69 -1.90
CA TYR A 119 19.65 -8.97 -2.24
C TYR A 119 19.54 -8.34 -3.62
N VAL A 120 19.84 -7.05 -3.72
CA VAL A 120 20.00 -6.31 -4.98
C VAL A 120 21.47 -5.94 -5.11
N THR A 121 22.14 -6.48 -6.13
CA THR A 121 23.56 -6.27 -6.37
C THR A 121 23.77 -5.52 -7.68
N VAL A 122 24.65 -4.52 -7.66
CA VAL A 122 25.19 -3.90 -8.88
C VAL A 122 26.67 -4.25 -8.94
N ASN A 123 27.09 -5.00 -9.96
CA ASN A 123 28.48 -5.40 -10.17
C ASN A 123 28.97 -5.03 -11.56
N ILE A 124 30.27 -4.81 -11.73
CA ILE A 124 30.89 -4.61 -13.05
C ILE A 124 31.84 -5.77 -13.33
N PRO A 125 31.47 -6.73 -14.20
CA PRO A 125 32.35 -7.82 -14.53
C PRO A 125 33.66 -7.36 -15.20
N GLY A 126 34.75 -8.04 -14.87
CA GLY A 126 36.07 -7.91 -15.49
C GLY A 126 37.12 -7.25 -14.60
N ASP A 127 38.34 -7.18 -15.13
CA ASP A 127 39.52 -6.69 -14.42
C ASP A 127 39.66 -5.17 -14.45
N SER A 128 40.31 -4.63 -13.43
CA SER A 128 40.64 -3.20 -13.31
C SER A 128 39.42 -2.28 -13.46
N LYS A 129 38.29 -2.69 -12.89
CA LYS A 129 37.03 -1.93 -12.89
C LYS A 129 36.90 -1.08 -11.64
N ILE A 130 36.08 -0.03 -11.77
CA ILE A 130 35.71 0.87 -10.68
C ILE A 130 34.20 1.06 -10.75
N LEU A 131 33.49 0.72 -9.67
CA LEU A 131 32.06 0.98 -9.54
C LEU A 131 31.83 2.29 -8.80
N THR A 132 31.01 3.16 -9.38
CA THR A 132 30.54 4.39 -8.75
C THR A 132 29.04 4.53 -8.92
N LEU A 133 28.32 4.71 -7.82
CA LEU A 133 26.86 4.82 -7.78
C LEU A 133 26.49 6.02 -6.91
N CYS A 134 25.72 6.97 -7.44
CA CYS A 134 25.32 8.15 -6.68
C CYS A 134 23.95 8.00 -6.02
N GLU A 135 23.04 7.25 -6.63
CA GLU A 135 21.80 6.85 -5.98
C GLU A 135 21.31 5.55 -6.60
N VAL A 136 20.76 4.66 -5.78
CA VAL A 136 20.12 3.41 -6.20
C VAL A 136 18.72 3.38 -5.60
N GLY A 137 17.71 3.38 -6.46
CA GLY A 137 16.31 3.15 -6.04
C GLY A 137 15.91 1.72 -6.33
N VAL A 138 15.18 1.09 -5.41
CA VAL A 138 14.62 -0.26 -5.58
C VAL A 138 13.13 -0.14 -5.35
N TYR A 139 12.34 -0.39 -6.38
CA TYR A 139 10.91 -0.17 -6.32
C TYR A 139 10.15 -1.49 -6.35
N VAL A 140 9.22 -1.64 -5.43
CA VAL A 140 8.30 -2.78 -5.35
C VAL A 140 6.87 -2.29 -5.53
N ILE A 141 5.98 -3.19 -5.91
CA ILE A 141 4.55 -2.93 -5.97
C ILE A 141 3.90 -3.75 -4.86
N PHE A 142 3.28 -3.07 -3.91
CA PHE A 142 2.37 -3.71 -2.97
C PHE A 142 0.99 -3.81 -3.61
N GLN A 143 0.73 -4.93 -4.30
CA GLN A 143 -0.58 -5.17 -4.90
C GLN A 143 -1.62 -5.40 -3.81
N ASP A 144 -2.80 -4.81 -3.99
CA ASP A 144 -4.01 -5.17 -3.24
C ASP A 144 -3.95 -5.04 -1.71
N ASN A 145 -3.01 -4.25 -1.16
CA ASN A 145 -3.02 -3.94 0.27
C ASN A 145 -4.15 -2.96 0.62
N LEU A 146 -5.24 -3.48 1.16
CA LEU A 146 -6.46 -2.76 1.52
C LEU A 146 -6.25 -1.73 2.64
N SER A 147 -5.22 -1.89 3.49
CA SER A 147 -4.91 -0.97 4.59
C SER A 147 -4.16 0.28 4.13
N ALA A 148 -3.60 0.28 2.93
CA ALA A 148 -2.81 1.37 2.39
C ALA A 148 -3.62 2.67 2.26
N GLY A 149 -3.07 3.77 2.77
CA GLY A 149 -3.72 5.09 2.73
C GLY A 149 -5.05 5.17 3.49
N ARG A 150 -5.36 4.18 4.35
CA ARG A 150 -6.57 4.16 5.17
C ARG A 150 -6.38 4.95 6.46
N ASN A 151 -7.51 5.28 7.09
CA ASN A 151 -7.49 5.91 8.39
C ASN A 151 -7.23 4.87 9.47
N VAL A 152 -6.25 5.15 10.32
CA VAL A 152 -5.85 4.29 11.44
C VAL A 152 -5.91 5.04 12.75
N THR A 153 -6.08 4.29 13.83
CA THR A 153 -6.18 4.82 15.19
C THR A 153 -5.68 3.79 16.17
N GLN A 154 -5.08 4.25 17.27
CA GLN A 154 -4.61 3.39 18.35
C GLN A 154 -5.06 3.93 19.71
N SER A 155 -5.12 3.06 20.71
CA SER A 155 -5.65 3.35 22.04
C SER A 155 -4.89 4.44 22.80
N SER A 156 -3.59 4.57 22.54
CA SER A 156 -2.74 5.67 23.00
C SER A 156 -1.47 5.73 22.15
N THR A 157 -0.73 6.84 22.20
CA THR A 157 0.52 7.00 21.42
C THR A 157 1.71 7.18 22.34
N TYR A 158 2.76 6.39 22.14
CA TYR A 158 4.05 6.55 22.81
C TYR A 158 4.99 7.43 21.99
N GLY A 159 5.28 8.64 22.49
CA GLY A 159 6.18 9.58 21.80
C GLY A 159 5.69 9.90 20.38
N LEU A 160 6.54 9.62 19.39
CA LEU A 160 6.26 9.84 17.96
C LEU A 160 5.79 8.56 17.22
N TRP A 161 5.45 7.49 17.94
CA TRP A 161 5.11 6.18 17.34
C TRP A 161 3.62 6.14 16.98
N SER A 162 3.24 6.96 16.01
CA SER A 162 1.84 7.16 15.62
C SER A 162 1.25 5.93 14.94
N ALA A 163 -0.08 5.84 14.88
CA ALA A 163 -0.77 4.67 14.34
C ALA A 163 -0.47 4.45 12.84
N GLU A 164 -0.21 5.54 12.12
CA GLU A 164 0.03 5.62 10.67
C GLU A 164 1.30 4.86 10.26
N HIS A 165 2.30 4.77 11.12
CA HIS A 165 3.52 4.00 10.88
C HIS A 165 3.28 2.49 10.77
N ALA A 166 2.07 1.99 11.06
CA ALA A 166 1.75 0.58 10.82
C ALA A 166 1.27 0.30 9.38
N ILE A 167 1.04 1.32 8.54
CA ILE A 167 0.51 1.18 7.18
C ILE A 167 1.19 2.13 6.18
N ASP A 168 2.38 2.64 6.53
CA ASP A 168 3.13 3.60 5.72
C ASP A 168 4.10 2.90 4.74
N PHE A 169 4.00 1.57 4.64
CA PHE A 169 4.88 0.69 3.91
C PHE A 169 6.30 0.59 4.46
N ASN A 170 6.64 1.21 5.58
CA ASN A 170 7.98 1.14 6.15
C ASN A 170 8.05 0.16 7.34
N PRO A 171 8.50 -1.10 7.13
CA PRO A 171 8.51 -2.14 8.17
C PRO A 171 9.49 -1.89 9.34
N GLY A 172 10.14 -0.72 9.41
CA GLY A 172 10.98 -0.32 10.53
C GLY A 172 12.25 -1.15 10.72
N LEU A 173 12.76 -1.76 9.65
CA LEU A 173 13.88 -2.70 9.69
C LEU A 173 15.26 -2.03 9.85
N THR A 174 15.35 -0.71 9.72
CA THR A 174 16.61 0.04 9.97
C THR A 174 16.46 1.15 11.02
N LYS A 175 15.23 1.63 11.27
CA LYS A 175 14.93 2.74 12.18
C LYS A 175 13.65 2.48 12.99
N SER A 176 13.64 1.43 13.79
CA SER A 176 12.48 1.00 14.59
C SER A 176 11.81 2.12 15.39
N TRP A 177 12.58 3.06 15.94
CA TRP A 177 12.04 4.14 16.79
C TRP A 177 11.22 5.21 16.07
N SER A 178 11.33 5.30 14.74
CA SER A 178 10.60 6.29 13.94
C SER A 178 9.70 5.66 12.89
N ALA A 179 9.66 4.33 12.79
CA ALA A 179 9.02 3.62 11.69
C ALA A 179 7.98 2.60 12.16
N CYS A 180 7.78 2.43 13.47
CA CYS A 180 6.71 1.57 13.98
C CYS A 180 5.69 2.43 14.75
N SER A 181 4.47 1.93 14.81
CA SER A 181 3.44 2.42 15.72
C SER A 181 3.61 1.80 17.11
N SER A 182 3.29 2.52 18.18
CA SER A 182 3.31 1.96 19.52
C SER A 182 2.38 2.69 20.48
N THR A 183 1.68 1.89 21.29
CA THR A 183 0.92 2.40 22.43
C THR A 183 1.81 2.69 23.62
N LYS A 184 1.28 3.46 24.58
CA LYS A 184 1.82 3.47 25.96
C LYS A 184 1.52 2.14 26.65
N VAL A 185 2.15 1.91 27.80
CA VAL A 185 1.77 0.81 28.71
C VAL A 185 0.36 1.07 29.19
N GLN A 186 -0.56 0.13 28.93
CA GLN A 186 -1.94 0.22 29.37
C GLN A 186 -2.60 -1.17 29.45
N THR A 187 -3.80 -1.22 30.02
CA THR A 187 -4.67 -2.40 29.93
C THR A 187 -5.32 -2.45 28.55
N ASN A 188 -5.32 -3.63 27.93
CA ASN A 188 -5.96 -3.90 26.63
C ASN A 188 -5.62 -2.88 25.52
N PRO A 189 -4.33 -2.61 25.21
CA PRO A 189 -3.97 -1.73 24.11
C PRO A 189 -4.49 -2.27 22.78
N TRP A 190 -4.85 -1.37 21.87
CA TRP A 190 -5.37 -1.73 20.56
C TRP A 190 -4.97 -0.74 19.47
N TRP A 191 -4.96 -1.24 18.24
CA TRP A 191 -4.80 -0.51 17.00
C TRP A 191 -5.90 -0.94 16.03
N ARG A 192 -6.40 -0.03 15.20
CA ARG A 192 -7.49 -0.30 14.25
C ARG A 192 -7.27 0.45 12.95
N VAL A 193 -7.55 -0.22 11.84
CA VAL A 193 -7.72 0.37 10.51
C VAL A 193 -9.20 0.39 10.10
N ASP A 194 -9.65 1.51 9.52
CA ASP A 194 -10.93 1.64 8.83
C ASP A 194 -10.71 1.49 7.31
N LEU A 195 -11.09 0.33 6.76
CA LEU A 195 -10.99 0.02 5.33
C LEU A 195 -11.94 0.87 4.45
N SER A 196 -12.71 1.79 5.04
CA SER A 196 -13.70 2.68 4.42
C SER A 196 -14.96 2.00 3.88
N SER A 197 -14.85 0.74 3.47
CA SER A 197 -15.97 -0.10 3.01
C SER A 197 -15.84 -1.50 3.61
N VAL A 198 -16.86 -2.34 3.45
CA VAL A 198 -16.81 -3.74 3.89
C VAL A 198 -16.06 -4.56 2.84
N TYR A 199 -15.06 -5.34 3.25
CA TYR A 199 -14.33 -6.27 2.39
C TYR A 199 -14.44 -7.69 2.94
N ARG A 200 -14.17 -8.68 2.07
CA ARG A 200 -13.88 -10.06 2.45
C ARG A 200 -12.38 -10.19 2.66
N VAL A 201 -11.95 -10.10 3.90
CA VAL A 201 -10.53 -10.13 4.25
C VAL A 201 -10.04 -11.57 4.23
N SER A 202 -9.18 -11.89 3.27
CA SER A 202 -8.63 -13.22 3.08
C SER A 202 -7.42 -13.46 3.99
N SER A 203 -6.57 -12.45 4.19
CA SER A 203 -5.39 -12.56 5.04
C SER A 203 -4.90 -11.21 5.58
N VAL A 204 -4.13 -11.28 6.66
CA VAL A 204 -3.45 -10.13 7.28
C VAL A 204 -1.97 -10.49 7.48
N VAL A 205 -1.08 -9.60 7.07
CA VAL A 205 0.37 -9.73 7.29
C VAL A 205 0.82 -8.70 8.31
N ILE A 206 1.58 -9.14 9.31
CA ILE A 206 2.05 -8.27 10.40
C ILE A 206 3.55 -8.36 10.51
N THR A 207 4.22 -7.21 10.44
CA THR A 207 5.65 -7.10 10.70
C THR A 207 5.90 -6.66 12.15
N ASN A 208 6.66 -7.48 12.87
CA ASN A 208 7.02 -7.21 14.26
C ASN A 208 8.28 -6.36 14.37
N ARG A 209 8.46 -5.77 15.55
CA ARG A 209 9.62 -4.94 15.90
C ARG A 209 10.94 -5.71 15.79
N LEU A 210 11.95 -5.08 15.20
CA LEU A 210 13.28 -5.68 14.95
C LEU A 210 14.27 -5.54 16.12
N ASP A 211 14.38 -4.36 16.71
CA ASP A 211 15.50 -4.00 17.61
C ASP A 211 15.41 -4.63 19.01
N CYS A 212 14.22 -4.71 19.59
CA CYS A 212 14.01 -5.38 20.87
C CYS A 212 12.54 -5.70 21.14
N CYS A 213 12.33 -6.53 22.16
CA CYS A 213 11.03 -6.87 22.73
C CYS A 213 9.99 -7.47 21.76
N PRO A 214 10.37 -8.38 20.83
CA PRO A 214 9.41 -8.99 19.91
C PRO A 214 8.29 -9.73 20.64
N GLU A 215 8.52 -10.20 21.87
CA GLU A 215 7.55 -10.92 22.69
C GLU A 215 6.35 -10.08 23.14
N ARG A 216 6.41 -8.75 23.02
CA ARG A 216 5.30 -7.86 23.42
C ARG A 216 4.01 -8.11 22.66
N ILE A 217 4.10 -8.57 21.41
CA ILE A 217 2.94 -8.89 20.57
C ILE A 217 2.28 -10.23 20.94
N ASN A 218 2.91 -11.07 21.78
CA ASN A 218 2.41 -12.40 22.10
C ASN A 218 1.04 -12.32 22.79
N GLY A 219 0.05 -13.03 22.26
CA GLY A 219 -1.34 -12.99 22.70
C GLY A 219 -2.17 -11.86 22.09
N ALA A 220 -1.63 -11.11 21.14
CA ALA A 220 -2.43 -10.18 20.35
C ALA A 220 -3.49 -10.91 19.53
N GLU A 221 -4.66 -10.33 19.42
CA GLU A 221 -5.80 -10.87 18.66
C GLU A 221 -6.06 -10.00 17.45
N ILE A 222 -6.12 -10.61 16.26
CA ILE A 222 -6.57 -9.99 15.02
C ILE A 222 -8.08 -10.18 14.95
N ARG A 223 -8.83 -9.09 14.84
CA ARG A 223 -10.30 -9.08 14.82
C ARG A 223 -10.82 -8.33 13.62
N ILE A 224 -11.85 -8.85 12.97
CA ILE A 224 -12.40 -8.28 11.73
C ILE A 224 -13.91 -8.20 11.85
N GLY A 225 -14.49 -7.04 11.53
CA GLY A 225 -15.94 -6.90 11.53
C GLY A 225 -16.42 -5.48 11.22
N ASN A 226 -17.67 -5.21 11.55
CA ASN A 226 -18.36 -3.96 11.20
C ASN A 226 -18.78 -3.14 12.43
N SER A 227 -18.61 -3.66 13.65
CA SER A 227 -18.97 -2.96 14.88
C SER A 227 -17.82 -2.09 15.37
N LEU A 228 -18.16 -0.94 15.95
CA LEU A 228 -17.26 -0.09 16.72
C LEU A 228 -17.49 -0.19 18.24
N GLU A 229 -18.38 -1.09 18.67
CA GLU A 229 -18.54 -1.39 20.09
C GLU A 229 -17.19 -1.84 20.68
N ASN A 230 -16.84 -1.30 21.85
CA ASN A 230 -15.50 -1.46 22.44
C ASN A 230 -14.36 -1.15 21.45
N ASN A 231 -14.52 -0.08 20.66
CA ASN A 231 -13.59 0.32 19.59
C ASN A 231 -13.39 -0.73 18.48
N GLY A 232 -14.28 -1.71 18.36
CA GLY A 232 -14.15 -2.82 17.41
C GLY A 232 -13.43 -4.04 17.98
N ASN A 233 -12.97 -3.99 19.23
CA ASN A 233 -12.28 -5.11 19.88
C ASN A 233 -13.23 -6.26 20.27
N ASN A 234 -14.54 -6.10 20.07
CA ASN A 234 -15.53 -7.17 20.22
C ASN A 234 -15.85 -7.90 18.90
N ASN A 235 -15.30 -7.44 17.76
CA ASN A 235 -15.50 -8.12 16.48
C ASN A 235 -14.92 -9.55 16.51
N PRO A 236 -15.43 -10.48 15.68
CA PRO A 236 -14.91 -11.85 15.60
C PRO A 236 -13.40 -11.93 15.42
N ILE A 237 -12.76 -12.89 16.08
CA ILE A 237 -11.33 -13.15 16.00
C ILE A 237 -11.03 -13.87 14.67
N CYS A 238 -10.11 -13.32 13.88
CA CYS A 238 -9.46 -14.02 12.77
C CYS A 238 -8.37 -14.96 13.30
N ALA A 239 -7.43 -14.43 14.09
CA ALA A 239 -6.31 -15.20 14.62
C ALA A 239 -5.79 -14.64 15.95
N VAL A 240 -5.10 -15.48 16.71
CA VAL A 240 -4.33 -15.08 17.89
C VAL A 240 -2.85 -15.27 17.59
N ILE A 241 -2.07 -14.22 17.80
CA ILE A 241 -0.64 -14.17 17.55
C ILE A 241 0.06 -14.86 18.73
N SER A 242 0.58 -16.07 18.51
CA SER A 242 1.38 -16.75 19.53
C SER A 242 2.73 -16.05 19.73
N SER A 243 3.43 -15.80 18.63
CA SER A 243 4.69 -15.05 18.57
C SER A 243 5.02 -14.67 17.14
N ILE A 244 5.70 -13.53 16.95
CA ILE A 244 6.38 -13.20 15.69
C ILE A 244 7.84 -12.88 16.04
N PRO A 245 8.83 -13.52 15.41
CA PRO A 245 10.23 -13.20 15.66
C PRO A 245 10.56 -11.73 15.33
N ALA A 246 11.66 -11.23 15.86
CA ALA A 246 12.07 -9.85 15.65
C ALA A 246 12.26 -9.52 14.16
N GLY A 247 11.61 -8.46 13.68
CA GLY A 247 11.70 -7.98 12.30
C GLY A 247 11.08 -8.89 11.25
N VAL A 248 10.39 -9.96 11.66
CA VAL A 248 9.76 -10.91 10.74
C VAL A 248 8.32 -10.46 10.45
N SER A 249 7.89 -10.69 9.20
CA SER A 249 6.49 -10.58 8.78
C SER A 249 5.83 -11.97 8.86
N SER A 250 4.70 -12.08 9.58
CA SER A 250 3.90 -13.31 9.63
C SER A 250 2.54 -13.10 8.98
N THR A 251 2.10 -14.08 8.19
CA THR A 251 0.80 -14.07 7.52
C THR A 251 -0.23 -14.87 8.34
N TYR A 252 -1.43 -14.31 8.49
CA TYR A 252 -2.56 -14.91 9.16
C TYR A 252 -3.73 -15.02 8.19
N ILE A 253 -4.26 -16.23 8.00
CA ILE A 253 -5.37 -16.49 7.09
C ILE A 253 -6.68 -16.23 7.83
N CYS A 254 -7.51 -15.34 7.26
CA CYS A 254 -8.77 -14.89 7.84
C CYS A 254 -10.01 -15.44 7.13
N ASN A 255 -9.85 -16.36 6.16
CA ASN A 255 -10.96 -17.10 5.54
C ASN A 255 -12.12 -16.22 5.06
N ASP A 256 -11.80 -15.12 4.37
CA ASP A 256 -12.75 -14.19 3.75
C ASP A 256 -13.73 -13.53 4.73
N MET A 257 -13.32 -13.33 5.99
CA MET A 257 -14.11 -12.63 7.00
C MET A 257 -14.57 -11.25 6.52
N GLU A 258 -15.88 -11.00 6.63
CA GLU A 258 -16.48 -9.74 6.19
C GLU A 258 -16.32 -8.64 7.25
N GLY A 259 -15.63 -7.56 6.90
CA GLY A 259 -15.44 -6.43 7.82
C GLY A 259 -15.01 -5.14 7.14
N ARG A 260 -15.43 -4.02 7.73
CA ARG A 260 -14.90 -2.68 7.45
C ARG A 260 -13.73 -2.33 8.37
N TYR A 261 -13.73 -2.86 9.58
CA TYR A 261 -12.71 -2.61 10.59
C TYR A 261 -11.87 -3.85 10.78
N MET A 262 -10.55 -3.66 10.80
CA MET A 262 -9.61 -4.66 11.30
C MET A 262 -8.90 -4.07 12.53
N ASN A 263 -8.94 -4.83 13.63
CA ASN A 263 -8.38 -4.47 14.91
C ASN A 263 -7.26 -5.45 15.29
N LEU A 264 -6.21 -4.92 15.90
CA LEU A 264 -5.27 -5.68 16.72
C LEU A 264 -5.41 -5.23 18.16
N SER A 265 -5.68 -6.16 19.08
CA SER A 265 -5.77 -5.86 20.51
C SER A 265 -5.01 -6.89 21.33
N ILE A 266 -4.36 -6.46 22.40
CA ILE A 266 -3.66 -7.38 23.32
C ILE A 266 -4.37 -7.40 24.67
N PRO A 267 -5.17 -8.43 24.98
CA PRO A 267 -5.81 -8.55 26.28
C PRO A 267 -4.79 -8.62 27.43
N GLY A 268 -5.14 -8.04 28.57
CA GLY A 268 -4.38 -8.07 29.81
C GLY A 268 -3.86 -6.70 30.25
N ASP A 269 -3.33 -6.68 31.47
CA ASP A 269 -2.79 -5.48 32.10
C ASP A 269 -1.33 -5.23 31.72
N SER A 270 -0.93 -3.96 31.78
CA SER A 270 0.47 -3.53 31.55
C SER A 270 1.05 -4.00 30.20
N ARG A 271 0.24 -4.02 29.14
CA ARG A 271 0.66 -4.40 27.79
C ARG A 271 1.07 -3.17 26.97
N ILE A 272 1.89 -3.42 25.95
CA ILE A 272 2.26 -2.46 24.91
C ILE A 272 2.02 -3.16 23.57
N LEU A 273 1.26 -2.52 22.68
CA LEU A 273 1.12 -2.98 21.30
C LEU A 273 2.06 -2.15 20.42
N THR A 274 2.95 -2.83 19.71
CA THR A 274 3.87 -2.21 18.74
C THR A 274 3.73 -2.95 17.41
N LEU A 275 3.50 -2.21 16.33
CA LEU A 275 3.28 -2.75 14.98
C LEU A 275 4.12 -1.96 14.00
N CYS A 276 4.97 -2.63 13.22
CA CYS A 276 5.85 -1.97 12.26
C CYS A 276 5.32 -2.02 10.83
N GLU A 277 4.47 -2.99 10.49
CA GLU A 277 3.70 -2.96 9.25
C GLU A 277 2.48 -3.88 9.42
N VAL A 278 1.36 -3.50 8.82
CA VAL A 278 0.10 -4.23 8.83
C VAL A 278 -0.51 -4.15 7.43
N GLU A 279 -0.42 -5.26 6.71
CA GLU A 279 -0.94 -5.39 5.35
C GLU A 279 -2.24 -6.22 5.41
N VAL A 280 -3.30 -5.76 4.76
CA VAL A 280 -4.61 -6.41 4.76
C VAL A 280 -4.97 -6.76 3.33
N TYR A 281 -5.24 -8.03 3.06
CA TYR A 281 -5.59 -8.51 1.72
C TYR A 281 -6.98 -9.12 1.71
N GLY A 282 -7.67 -9.00 0.58
CA GLY A 282 -9.03 -9.50 0.44
C GLY A 282 -9.72 -9.02 -0.82
N GLU A 283 -10.97 -9.42 -0.97
CA GLU A 283 -11.82 -9.04 -2.10
C GLU A 283 -12.88 -8.01 -1.70
N GLY A 284 -13.22 -7.11 -2.61
CA GLY A 284 -14.27 -6.12 -2.40
C GLY A 284 -13.94 -4.77 -3.05
N PRO A 285 -14.65 -3.70 -2.66
CA PRO A 285 -15.63 -3.63 -1.58
C PRO A 285 -16.92 -4.42 -1.85
N LEU A 286 -17.53 -4.97 -0.81
CA LEU A 286 -18.86 -5.57 -0.87
C LEU A 286 -19.93 -4.48 -1.03
N LEU A 287 -20.36 -4.27 -2.27
CA LEU A 287 -21.41 -3.33 -2.60
C LEU A 287 -22.78 -3.90 -2.21
N LYS A 288 -23.45 -3.29 -1.23
CA LYS A 288 -24.86 -3.58 -0.95
C LYS A 288 -25.72 -3.04 -2.08
N LYS A 289 -26.27 -3.93 -2.91
CA LYS A 289 -27.25 -3.58 -3.93
C LYS A 289 -28.64 -3.49 -3.28
N THR A 290 -29.23 -2.31 -3.30
CA THR A 290 -30.62 -2.10 -2.89
C THR A 290 -31.46 -1.75 -4.11
N LEU A 291 -32.53 -2.51 -4.36
CA LEU A 291 -33.51 -2.19 -5.37
C LEU A 291 -34.54 -1.22 -4.79
N VAL A 292 -34.58 0.00 -5.32
CA VAL A 292 -35.56 1.02 -4.94
C VAL A 292 -36.56 1.19 -6.08
N LYS A 293 -37.86 0.99 -5.80
CA LYS A 293 -38.93 1.33 -6.74
C LYS A 293 -39.30 2.80 -6.56
N ILE A 294 -39.16 3.59 -7.63
CA ILE A 294 -39.47 5.02 -7.62
C ILE A 294 -40.58 5.29 -8.61
N LYS A 295 -41.65 5.97 -8.17
CA LYS A 295 -42.69 6.49 -9.06
C LYS A 295 -42.37 7.94 -9.40
N LEU A 296 -42.11 8.22 -10.66
CA LEU A 296 -41.72 9.54 -11.15
C LEU A 296 -42.85 10.15 -11.98
N LYS A 297 -43.03 11.46 -11.87
CA LYS A 297 -43.87 12.25 -12.80
C LYS A 297 -42.92 13.05 -13.68
N SER A 298 -42.96 12.79 -14.99
CA SER A 298 -42.12 13.47 -15.98
C SER A 298 -42.99 14.00 -17.11
N SER A 299 -42.62 15.16 -17.67
CA SER A 299 -43.19 15.69 -18.90
C SER A 299 -42.56 15.07 -20.16
N SER A 300 -41.43 14.37 -20.02
CA SER A 300 -40.66 13.76 -21.10
C SER A 300 -40.64 12.24 -20.97
N THR A 301 -40.52 11.52 -22.09
CA THR A 301 -40.46 10.05 -22.10
C THR A 301 -39.13 9.55 -21.53
N LEU A 302 -39.19 8.53 -20.67
CA LEU A 302 -38.01 7.81 -20.17
C LEU A 302 -37.74 6.53 -21.00
N SER A 303 -38.22 6.48 -22.24
CA SER A 303 -37.88 5.43 -23.21
C SER A 303 -36.41 5.51 -23.61
N GLU A 304 -35.91 6.75 -23.76
CA GLU A 304 -34.59 7.03 -24.30
C GLU A 304 -33.46 6.81 -23.27
N PRO A 305 -32.33 6.19 -23.67
CA PRO A 305 -31.17 6.00 -22.80
C PRO A 305 -30.57 7.31 -22.27
N GLU A 306 -30.55 8.37 -23.07
CA GLU A 306 -30.00 9.67 -22.69
C GLU A 306 -30.82 10.32 -21.56
N MET A 307 -32.15 10.30 -21.68
CA MET A 307 -33.06 10.80 -20.65
C MET A 307 -32.92 10.02 -19.33
N ARG A 308 -32.70 8.70 -19.43
CA ARG A 308 -32.43 7.84 -18.27
C ARG A 308 -31.10 8.18 -17.60
N ALA A 309 -30.06 8.46 -18.37
CA ALA A 309 -28.74 8.84 -17.85
C ALA A 309 -28.80 10.21 -17.18
N GLN A 310 -29.48 11.19 -17.80
CA GLN A 310 -29.66 12.53 -17.24
C GLN A 310 -30.42 12.48 -15.91
N LEU A 311 -31.48 11.69 -15.81
CA LEU A 311 -32.24 11.51 -14.57
C LEU A 311 -31.40 10.86 -13.47
N LEU A 312 -30.59 9.83 -13.79
CA LEU A 312 -29.69 9.23 -12.81
C LEU A 312 -28.65 10.23 -12.30
N SER A 313 -28.09 11.05 -13.20
CA SER A 313 -27.14 12.10 -12.83
C SER A 313 -27.75 13.15 -11.89
N GLN A 314 -28.98 13.60 -12.18
CA GLN A 314 -29.71 14.52 -11.30
C GLN A 314 -29.99 13.89 -9.92
N LEU A 315 -30.46 12.64 -9.88
CA LEU A 315 -30.70 11.94 -8.63
C LEU A 315 -29.43 11.76 -7.81
N GLN A 316 -28.32 11.43 -8.48
CA GLN A 316 -27.03 11.25 -7.83
C GLN A 316 -26.53 12.55 -7.20
N SER A 317 -26.63 13.68 -7.92
CA SER A 317 -26.27 15.01 -7.38
C SER A 317 -27.11 15.37 -6.14
N VAL A 318 -28.42 15.08 -6.14
CA VAL A 318 -29.28 15.33 -4.96
C VAL A 318 -28.93 14.41 -3.79
N LEU A 319 -28.53 13.17 -4.06
CA LEU A 319 -28.07 12.23 -3.03
C LEU A 319 -26.77 12.73 -2.40
N GLU A 320 -25.82 13.21 -3.21
CA GLU A 320 -24.57 13.81 -2.74
C GLU A 320 -24.82 15.03 -1.84
N GLU A 321 -25.72 15.94 -2.22
CA GLU A 321 -26.12 17.08 -1.37
C GLU A 321 -26.72 16.65 -0.02
N ARG A 322 -27.33 15.46 0.01
CA ARG A 322 -27.90 14.86 1.23
C ARG A 322 -26.91 13.98 2.00
N GLY A 323 -25.63 13.98 1.61
CA GLY A 323 -24.56 13.24 2.27
C GLY A 323 -24.39 11.80 1.81
N PHE A 324 -25.05 11.37 0.74
CA PHE A 324 -24.91 10.04 0.14
C PHE A 324 -23.98 10.08 -1.08
N SER A 325 -22.68 10.29 -0.85
CA SER A 325 -21.67 10.42 -1.91
C SER A 325 -21.11 9.10 -2.43
N ASP A 326 -21.29 7.98 -1.70
CA ASP A 326 -20.79 6.66 -2.08
C ASP A 326 -21.91 5.74 -2.62
N VAL A 327 -22.69 6.24 -3.59
CA VAL A 327 -23.82 5.52 -4.19
C VAL A 327 -23.71 5.55 -5.71
N THR A 328 -23.74 4.37 -6.34
CA THR A 328 -23.89 4.25 -7.80
C THR A 328 -25.32 3.89 -8.15
N LEU A 329 -26.03 4.77 -8.85
CA LEU A 329 -27.38 4.51 -9.33
C LEU A 329 -27.35 3.85 -10.72
N LYS A 330 -28.14 2.79 -10.91
CA LYS A 330 -28.37 2.14 -12.21
C LYS A 330 -29.82 1.71 -12.33
N TRP A 331 -30.37 1.77 -13.54
CA TRP A 331 -31.66 1.18 -13.85
C TRP A 331 -31.55 -0.34 -13.81
N SER A 332 -32.38 -1.01 -13.00
CA SER A 332 -32.51 -2.47 -13.04
C SER A 332 -33.37 -2.94 -14.21
N GLN A 333 -34.32 -2.10 -14.64
CA GLN A 333 -35.21 -2.34 -15.77
C GLN A 333 -35.73 -1.00 -16.36
N PRO A 334 -36.16 -0.96 -17.62
CA PRO A 334 -36.86 0.18 -18.20
C PRO A 334 -38.10 0.60 -17.38
N PRO A 335 -38.40 1.91 -17.25
CA PRO A 335 -39.59 2.37 -16.55
C PRO A 335 -40.88 2.02 -17.32
N GLU A 336 -41.87 1.51 -16.61
CA GLU A 336 -43.22 1.28 -17.14
C GLU A 336 -44.01 2.59 -17.20
N MET A 337 -44.60 2.89 -18.37
CA MET A 337 -45.37 4.11 -18.57
C MET A 337 -46.85 3.92 -18.21
N GLU A 338 -47.33 4.66 -17.21
CA GLU A 338 -48.76 4.85 -16.96
C GLU A 338 -49.21 6.24 -17.46
N VAL A 339 -49.94 6.31 -18.57
CA VAL A 339 -50.48 7.58 -19.08
C VAL A 339 -51.73 7.97 -18.28
N LYS A 340 -51.58 8.90 -17.33
CA LYS A 340 -52.74 9.53 -16.67
C LYS A 340 -53.27 10.68 -17.55
N ARG A 341 -54.34 10.44 -18.30
CA ARG A 341 -55.07 11.51 -19.01
C ARG A 341 -55.71 12.46 -17.98
N LYS A 342 -55.49 13.77 -18.11
CA LYS A 342 -56.26 14.79 -17.37
C LYS A 342 -57.72 14.71 -17.84
N GLU A 343 -58.66 14.47 -16.94
CA GLU A 343 -60.08 14.68 -17.21
C GLU A 343 -60.32 16.18 -17.47
N ALA A 344 -60.99 16.50 -18.58
CA ALA A 344 -61.31 17.88 -18.94
C ALA A 344 -62.45 18.41 -18.04
N ALA A 345 -62.28 19.62 -17.51
CA ALA A 345 -63.30 20.28 -16.70
C ALA A 345 -64.55 20.62 -17.55
N PRO A 346 -65.79 20.50 -17.01
CA PRO A 346 -67.01 20.76 -17.77
C PRO A 346 -67.18 22.26 -18.08
N ALA A 347 -67.60 22.56 -19.31
CA ALA A 347 -67.87 23.92 -19.79
C ALA A 347 -69.08 24.55 -19.06
N GLN A 348 -68.90 25.72 -18.47
CA GLN A 348 -69.98 26.50 -17.85
C GLN A 348 -70.83 27.21 -18.91
N SER A 349 -72.12 26.87 -18.97
CA SER A 349 -73.12 27.59 -19.76
C SER A 349 -73.48 28.93 -19.13
N ALA A 350 -73.32 30.03 -19.88
CA ALA A 350 -73.69 31.38 -19.46
C ALA A 350 -75.22 31.59 -19.41
N ARG A 351 -75.76 31.99 -18.25
CA ARG A 351 -77.15 32.44 -18.09
C ARG A 351 -77.16 33.98 -18.00
N ARG A 352 -77.76 34.64 -19.01
CA ARG A 352 -77.99 36.10 -19.03
C ARG A 352 -79.08 36.48 -18.01
N LYS A 353 -78.82 37.51 -17.21
CA LYS A 353 -79.77 38.17 -16.29
C LYS A 353 -80.78 39.02 -17.05
N ARG A 354 -82.01 39.07 -16.55
CA ARG A 354 -82.84 40.28 -16.49
C ARG A 354 -83.32 40.45 -15.07
#